data_AF-A0A941UH67-F1
#
_entry.id   AF-A0A941UH67-F1
#
_cell.length_a   1.000
_cell.length_b   1.000
_cell.length_c   1.000
_cell.angle_alpha   90.00
_cell.angle_beta   90.00
_cell.angle_gamma   90.00
#
_symmetry.space_group_name_H-M   'P 1'
#
loop_
_entity.id
_entity.type
_entity.pdbx_description
1 polymer ?
#
loop_
_entity_poly.entity_id
_entity_poly.type
_entity_poly.pdbx_seq_one_letter_code
_entity_poly.pdbx_strand_id
1 'polypeptide(L)' 'MHFVYINANARIAAHSLINISRSEHHIQGICTQSHSVKTYLMGSGQLHLDSEDE' A
#
# COMPACT_ATOMS: atom_id res chain seq x y z
N MET A 1 0.03 8.41 -6.79
CA MET A 1 -0.33 7.13 -7.45
C MET A 1 -1.62 6.63 -6.84
N HIS A 2 -2.58 6.27 -7.67
CA HIS A 2 -3.83 5.66 -7.23
C HIS A 2 -3.78 4.15 -7.51
N PHE A 3 -4.25 3.34 -6.57
CA PHE A 3 -4.32 1.90 -6.75
C PHE A 3 -5.41 1.31 -5.86
N VAL A 4 -5.87 0.12 -6.27
CA VAL A 4 -6.74 -0.73 -5.47
C VAL A 4 -5.86 -1.81 -4.85
N TYR A 5 -6.07 -2.08 -3.56
CA TYR A 5 -5.41 -3.19 -2.88
C TYR A 5 -6.43 -4.05 -2.13
N ILE A 6 -6.03 -5.30 -1.87
CA ILE A 6 -6.79 -6.26 -1.09
C ILE A 6 -5.98 -6.49 0.17
N ASN A 7 -6.54 -6.15 1.33
CA ASN A 7 -5.85 -6.39 2.60
C ASN A 7 -5.93 -7.87 3.00
N ALA A 8 -5.20 -8.24 4.06
CA ALA A 8 -5.17 -9.62 4.57
C ALA A 8 -6.57 -10.19 4.95
N ASN A 9 -7.55 -9.32 5.20
CA ASN A 9 -8.94 -9.71 5.49
C ASN A 9 -9.82 -9.80 4.23
N ALA A 10 -9.23 -9.89 3.04
CA ALA A 10 -9.90 -9.89 1.74
C ALA A 10 -10.79 -8.66 1.48
N ARG A 11 -10.54 -7.54 2.18
CA ARG A 11 -11.27 -6.28 1.96
C ARG A 11 -10.57 -5.47 0.88
N ILE A 12 -11.38 -4.98 -0.07
CA ILE A 12 -10.94 -4.11 -1.15
C ILE A 12 -10.96 -2.67 -0.66
N ALA A 13 -9.88 -1.93 -0.88
CA ALA A 13 -9.82 -0.50 -0.64
C ALA A 13 -9.03 0.21 -1.75
N ALA A 14 -9.40 1.47 -1.98
CA ALA A 14 -8.71 2.35 -2.94
C ALA A 14 -7.90 3.39 -2.18
N HIS A 15 -6.59 3.39 -2.39
CA HIS A 15 -5.66 4.32 -1.72
C HIS A 15 -4.94 5.21 -2.73
N SER A 16 -4.51 6.36 -2.21
CA SER A 16 -3.67 7.30 -2.93
C SER A 16 -2.38 7.51 -2.15
N LEU A 17 -1.24 7.28 -2.81
CA LEU A 17 0.08 7.58 -2.26
C LEU A 17 0.68 8.84 -2.88
N ILE A 18 1.35 9.63 -2.05
CA ILE A 18 2.25 10.72 -2.43
C ILE A 18 3.67 10.42 -1.92
N ASN A 19 4.67 11.15 -2.42
CA ASN A 19 6.09 10.98 -2.06
C ASN A 19 6.55 9.51 -2.15
N ILE A 20 6.42 8.93 -3.34
CA ILE A 20 6.48 7.49 -3.56
C ILE A 20 7.92 7.02 -3.79
N SER A 21 8.33 5.99 -3.06
CA SER A 21 9.50 5.17 -3.34
C SER A 21 9.06 3.82 -3.91
N ARG A 22 9.73 3.34 -4.96
CA ARG A 22 9.43 2.05 -5.59
C ARG A 22 10.68 1.18 -5.60
N SER A 23 10.50 -0.09 -5.25
CA SER A 23 11.48 -1.15 -5.47
C SER A 23 10.86 -2.25 -6.33
N GLU A 24 11.64 -3.28 -6.66
CA GLU A 24 11.14 -4.46 -7.36
C GLU A 24 10.05 -5.21 -6.57
N HIS A 25 10.09 -5.14 -5.24
CA HIS A 25 9.22 -5.96 -4.38
C HIS A 25 8.17 -5.17 -3.61
N HIS A 26 8.29 -3.84 -3.55
CA HIS A 26 7.35 -3.02 -2.79
C HIS A 26 7.20 -1.61 -3.34
N ILE A 27 6.08 -1.00 -2.99
CA ILE A 27 5.81 0.43 -3.16
C ILE A 27 5.61 1.02 -1.78
N GLN A 28 6.34 2.08 -1.46
CA GLN A 28 6.19 2.82 -0.21
C GLN A 28 5.82 4.27 -0.51
N GLY A 29 5.01 4.89 0.33
CA GLY A 29 4.72 6.32 0.25
C GLY A 29 3.84 6.79 1.39
N ILE A 30 3.51 8.07 1.38
CA ILE A 30 2.56 8.66 2.34
C ILE A 30 1.15 8.47 1.80
N CYS A 31 0.33 7.74 2.53
CA CYS A 31 -1.08 7.53 2.21
C CYS A 31 -1.87 8.80 2.51
N THR A 32 -2.61 9.32 1.54
CA THR A 32 -3.38 10.57 1.75
C THR A 32 -4.61 10.36 2.62
N GLN A 33 -5.11 9.13 2.75
CA GLN A 33 -6.27 8.82 3.59
C GLN A 33 -5.89 8.73 5.07
N SER A 34 -4.80 8.03 5.39
CA SER A 34 -4.35 7.82 6.77
C SER A 34 -3.29 8.82 7.24
N HIS A 35 -2.73 9.63 6.34
CA HIS A 35 -1.60 10.53 6.60
C HIS A 35 -0.37 9.82 7.20
N SER A 36 -0.24 8.52 6.96
CA SER A 36 0.84 7.66 7.45
C SER A 36 1.69 7.13 6.29
N VAL A 37 2.95 6.79 6.57
CA VAL A 37 3.78 6.04 5.63
C VAL A 37 3.25 4.61 5.56
N LYS A 38 2.95 4.13 4.35
CA LYS A 38 2.51 2.75 4.09
C LYS A 38 3.43 2.07 3.09
N THR A 39 3.70 0.80 3.35
CA THR A 39 4.44 -0.10 2.46
C THR A 39 3.48 -1.14 1.91
N TYR A 40 3.48 -1.32 0.60
CA TYR A 40 2.67 -2.30 -0.11
C TYR A 40 3.60 -3.26 -0.83
N LEU A 41 3.56 -4.55 -0.49
CA LEU A 41 4.36 -5.58 -1.15
C LEU A 41 3.73 -5.94 -2.49
N MET A 42 4.50 -5.91 -3.57
CA MET A 42 4.10 -6.41 -4.88
C MET A 42 4.29 -7.93 -4.91
N GLY A 43 3.26 -8.68 -4.49
CA GLY A 43 3.15 -10.10 -4.82
C GLY A 43 2.84 -10.28 -6.31
N SER A 44 2.82 -11.52 -6.80
CA SER A 44 2.57 -11.96 -8.19
C SER A 44 1.18 -11.58 -8.76
N GLY A 45 0.80 -10.31 -8.64
CA GLY A 45 -0.49 -9.73 -9.03
C GLY A 45 -1.25 -9.02 -7.90
N GLN A 46 -0.76 -8.97 -6.66
CA GLN A 46 -1.49 -8.38 -5.52
C GLN A 46 -0.59 -7.57 -4.58
N LEU A 47 -1.08 -6.39 -4.18
CA LEU A 47 -0.47 -5.51 -3.18
C LEU A 47 -0.86 -5.97 -1.77
N HIS A 48 0.07 -6.52 -0.99
CA HIS A 48 -0.15 -6.88 0.42
C HIS A 48 0.26 -5.71 1.33
N LEU A 49 -0.55 -5.40 2.34
CA LEU A 49 -0.21 -4.37 3.34
C LEU A 49 0.57 -5.05 4.48
N ASP A 50 1.84 -4.71 4.66
CA ASP A 50 2.48 -4.99 5.95
C ASP A 50 1.90 -3.99 6.97
N SER A 51 1.39 -4.54 8.06
CA SER A 51 0.62 -3.88 9.11
C SER A 51 1.21 -2.54 9.56
N GLU A 52 0.34 -1.59 9.87
CA GLU A 52 0.70 -0.42 10.68
C GLU A 52 0.95 -0.94 12.11
N ASP A 53 2.18 -0.76 12.62
CA ASP A 53 2.45 -0.89 14.06
C ASP A 53 1.51 0.06 14.81
N GLU A 54 0.85 -0.48 15.83
CA GLU A 54 -0.15 0.17 16.72
C GLU A 54 0.38 1.43 17.41
#